data_AF-A0A9Q3IS36-F1
#
_entry.id   AF-A0A9Q3IS36-F1
#
_cell.length_a   1.000
_cell.length_b   1.000
_cell.length_c   1.000
_cell.angle_alpha   90.00
_cell.angle_beta   90.00
_cell.angle_gamma   90.00
#
_symmetry.space_group_name_H-M   'P 1'
#
loop_
_entity.id
_entity.type
_entity.pdbx_description
1 polymer ?
#
loop_
_entity_poly.entity_id
_entity_poly.type
_entity_poly.pdbx_seq_one_letter_code
_entity_poly.pdbx_strand_id
1 'polypeptide(L)'
;MPQNRKEIQSFLGFSGYYRQHIKDFAPREIPLYELCDKDKVFEMTIDRAKAFESLRQALTTAPPLLMPDFKLAFKLYIDASGDGLGAALHQVQIKNNKPVEVPICFISRKIKLTEARYGASQMECL
;
A
#
# COMPACT_ATOMS: atom_id res chain seq x y z
N MET A 1 -6.59 19.24 1.70
CA MET A 1 -6.48 18.72 3.07
C MET A 1 -7.88 18.48 3.61
N PRO A 2 -8.16 17.30 4.19
CA PRO A 2 -9.48 16.98 4.72
C PRO A 2 -9.75 17.78 6.00
N GLN A 3 -10.95 18.34 6.11
CA GLN A 3 -11.38 19.25 7.17
C GLN A 3 -12.18 18.54 8.26
N ASN A 4 -12.61 17.31 8.02
CA ASN A 4 -13.42 16.54 8.96
C ASN A 4 -13.21 15.03 8.81
N ARG A 5 -13.75 14.29 9.77
CA ARG A 5 -13.68 12.82 9.81
C ARG A 5 -14.29 12.14 8.59
N LYS A 6 -15.36 12.68 8.02
CA LYS A 6 -16.02 12.07 6.85
C LYS A 6 -15.13 12.16 5.62
N GLU A 7 -14.45 13.30 5.44
CA GLU A 7 -13.52 13.51 4.33
C GLU A 7 -12.30 12.59 4.43
N ILE A 8 -11.71 12.41 5.62
CA ILE A 8 -10.59 11.47 5.77
C ILE A 8 -11.03 10.02 5.59
N GLN A 9 -12.21 9.62 6.08
CA GLN A 9 -12.74 8.27 5.87
C GLN A 9 -13.04 8.00 4.39
N SER A 10 -13.61 8.98 3.68
CA SER A 10 -13.85 8.89 2.24
C SER A 10 -12.55 8.76 1.47
N PHE A 11 -11.55 9.59 1.80
CA PHE A 11 -10.23 9.52 1.19
C PHE A 11 -9.53 8.18 1.47
N LEU A 12 -9.59 7.67 2.71
CA LEU A 12 -9.00 6.38 3.06
C LEU A 12 -9.74 5.20 2.39
N GLY A 13 -11.06 5.31 2.20
CA GLY A 13 -11.83 4.34 1.42
C GLY A 13 -11.39 4.32 -0.04
N PHE A 14 -11.20 5.50 -0.64
CA PHE A 14 -10.68 5.64 -2.00
C PHE A 14 -9.24 5.14 -2.11
N SER A 15 -8.32 5.60 -1.26
CA SER A 15 -6.93 5.18 -1.28
C SER A 15 -6.80 3.68 -1.04
N GLY A 16 -7.63 3.11 -0.17
CA GLY A 16 -7.72 1.68 0.13
C GLY A 16 -7.99 0.82 -1.11
N TYR A 17 -8.77 1.31 -2.07
CA TYR A 17 -8.99 0.63 -3.35
C TYR A 17 -7.69 0.52 -4.17
N TYR A 18 -6.88 1.57 -4.15
CA TYR A 18 -5.59 1.63 -4.84
C TYR A 18 -4.40 1.21 -3.97
N ARG A 19 -4.64 0.64 -2.78
CA ARG A 19 -3.57 0.21 -1.85
C ARG A 19 -2.54 -0.67 -2.52
N GLN A 20 -3.01 -1.49 -3.45
CA GLN A 20 -2.21 -2.45 -4.17
C GLN A 20 -1.39 -1.81 -5.32
N HIS A 21 -1.39 -0.49 -5.42
CA HIS A 21 -0.73 0.28 -6.48
C HIS A 21 0.29 1.26 -5.89
N ILE A 22 0.37 1.29 -4.56
CA ILE A 22 1.13 2.27 -3.79
C ILE A 22 2.15 1.51 -2.95
N LYS A 23 3.43 1.68 -3.29
CA LYS A 23 4.52 1.19 -2.44
C LYS A 23 4.46 1.88 -1.07
N ASP A 24 4.69 1.14 0.01
CA ASP A 24 4.72 1.65 1.39
C ASP A 24 3.40 2.34 1.80
N PHE A 25 2.28 1.76 1.37
CA PHE A 25 0.95 2.28 1.66
C PHE A 25 0.62 2.25 3.17
N ALA A 26 0.79 1.10 3.83
CA ALA A 26 0.41 0.93 5.23
C ALA A 26 1.08 1.95 6.19
N PRO A 27 2.40 2.22 6.12
CA PRO A 27 3.04 3.25 6.95
C PRO A 27 2.43 4.65 6.80
N ARG A 28 1.97 5.01 5.59
CA ARG A 28 1.40 6.34 5.29
C ARG A 28 -0.03 6.50 5.83
N GLU A 29 -0.78 5.40 5.94
CA GLU A 29 -2.18 5.45 6.37
C GLU A 29 -2.37 5.38 7.88
N ILE A 30 -1.43 4.77 8.62
CA ILE A 30 -1.49 4.65 10.09
C ILE A 30 -1.85 5.98 10.77
N PRO A 31 -1.14 7.10 10.54
CA PRO A 31 -1.47 8.37 11.20
C PRO A 31 -2.83 8.97 10.76
N LEU A 32 -3.35 8.54 9.60
CA LEU A 32 -4.64 8.99 9.07
C LEU A 32 -5.80 8.15 9.64
N TYR A 33 -5.60 6.85 9.88
CA TYR A 33 -6.59 6.00 10.54
C TYR A 33 -6.88 6.43 11.99
N GLU A 34 -5.91 7.05 12.67
CA GLU A 34 -6.16 7.65 13.99
C GLU A 34 -7.18 8.79 13.97
N LEU A 35 -7.31 9.50 12.85
CA LEU A 35 -8.30 10.57 12.67
C LEU A 35 -9.73 10.03 12.53
N CYS A 36 -9.87 8.74 12.20
CA CYS A 36 -11.15 8.05 12.10
C CYS A 36 -11.73 7.67 13.46
N ASP A 37 -10.93 7.69 14.53
CA ASP A 37 -11.32 7.29 15.88
C ASP A 37 -12.24 8.34 16.52
N LYS A 38 -13.51 7.98 16.73
CA LYS A 38 -14.57 8.88 17.25
C LYS A 38 -14.25 9.47 18.62
N ASP A 39 -13.39 8.81 19.40
CA ASP A 39 -13.05 9.23 20.77
C ASP A 39 -11.87 10.21 20.81
N LYS A 40 -11.16 10.39 19.69
CA LYS A 40 -10.02 11.33 19.57
C LYS A 40 -10.41 12.61 18.86
N VAL A 41 -9.91 13.76 19.31
CA VAL A 41 -10.12 15.04 18.60
C VAL A 41 -9.55 14.94 17.18
N PHE A 42 -10.35 15.39 16.21
CA PHE A 42 -9.87 15.50 14.82
C PHE A 42 -8.91 16.69 14.72
N GLU A 43 -7.62 16.39 14.59
CA GLU A 43 -6.57 17.40 14.48
C GLU A 43 -5.58 17.03 13.38
N MET A 44 -5.49 17.89 12.36
CA MET A 44 -4.53 17.72 11.27
C MET A 44 -3.17 18.28 11.66
N THR A 45 -2.41 17.52 12.43
CA THR A 45 -1.02 17.86 12.80
C THR A 45 -0.13 17.90 11.56
N ILE A 46 1.06 18.50 11.68
CA ILE A 46 2.04 18.57 10.59
C ILE A 46 2.39 17.18 10.06
N ASP A 47 2.52 16.18 10.93
CA ASP A 47 2.86 14.81 10.53
C ASP A 47 1.71 14.13 9.78
N ARG A 48 0.46 14.36 10.21
CA ARG A 48 -0.73 13.87 9.51
C ARG A 48 -0.91 14.54 8.15
N ALA A 49 -0.62 15.84 8.05
CA ALA A 49 -0.62 16.56 6.78
C ALA A 49 0.44 16.03 5.82
N LYS A 50 1.67 15.75 6.31
CA LYS A 50 2.73 15.12 5.52
C LYS A 50 2.33 13.72 5.05
N ALA A 51 1.74 12.91 5.93
CA ALA A 51 1.27 11.58 5.58
C ALA A 51 0.17 11.62 4.50
N PHE A 52 -0.80 12.54 4.64
CA PHE A 52 -1.84 12.77 3.64
C PHE A 52 -1.26 13.17 2.28
N GLU A 53 -0.34 14.14 2.25
CA GLU A 53 0.25 14.59 0.99
C GLU A 53 1.14 13.51 0.37
N SER A 54 1.88 12.75 1.17
CA SER A 54 2.65 11.60 0.69
C SER A 54 1.76 10.54 0.05
N LEU A 55 0.61 10.23 0.67
CA LEU A 55 -0.35 9.28 0.11
C LEU A 55 -1.00 9.82 -1.18
N ARG A 56 -1.37 11.11 -1.20
CA ARG A 56 -1.91 11.79 -2.37
C ARG A 56 -0.92 11.76 -3.53
N GLN A 57 0.34 12.11 -3.29
CA GLN A 57 1.40 12.05 -4.28
C GLN A 57 1.54 10.63 -4.81
N ALA A 58 1.65 9.65 -3.92
CA ALA A 58 1.79 8.25 -4.32
C ALA A 58 0.60 7.74 -5.15
N LEU A 59 -0.64 8.16 -4.85
CA LEU A 59 -1.83 7.88 -5.67
C LEU A 59 -1.71 8.50 -7.07
N THR A 60 -1.22 9.73 -7.17
CA THR A 60 -1.11 10.45 -8.45
C THR A 60 0.10 10.06 -9.29
N THR A 61 1.16 9.55 -8.65
CA THR A 61 2.40 9.11 -9.32
C THR A 61 2.49 7.60 -9.44
N ALA A 62 1.53 6.85 -8.90
CA ALA A 62 1.48 5.41 -9.06
C ALA A 62 1.49 5.10 -10.56
N PRO A 63 2.43 4.26 -11.03
CA PRO A 63 2.46 3.89 -12.42
C PRO A 63 1.12 3.23 -12.78
N PRO A 64 0.52 3.56 -13.94
CA PRO A 64 -0.64 2.82 -14.42
C PRO A 64 -0.21 1.36 -14.51
N LEU A 65 -0.82 0.52 -13.69
CA LEU A 65 -0.56 -0.90 -13.78
C LEU A 65 -1.05 -1.39 -15.13
N LEU A 66 -0.19 -2.14 -15.79
CA LEU A 66 -0.57 -2.86 -16.97
C LEU A 66 -1.51 -3.99 -16.57
N MET A 67 -2.52 -4.23 -17.41
CA MET A 67 -3.38 -5.39 -17.22
C MET A 67 -2.51 -6.66 -17.22
N PRO A 68 -2.77 -7.60 -16.30
CA PRO A 68 -2.06 -8.86 -16.30
C PRO A 68 -2.37 -9.64 -17.58
N ASP A 69 -1.33 -10.19 -18.20
CA ASP A 69 -1.49 -11.19 -19.25
C ASP A 69 -1.35 -12.58 -18.61
N PHE A 70 -2.47 -13.29 -18.46
CA PHE A 70 -2.48 -14.62 -17.83
C PHE A 70 -1.72 -15.70 -18.64
N LYS A 71 -1.26 -15.38 -19.86
CA LYS A 71 -0.40 -16.26 -20.65
C LYS A 71 1.09 -16.13 -20.30
N LEU A 72 1.47 -15.07 -19.60
CA LEU A 72 2.86 -14.78 -19.22
C LEU A 72 3.10 -15.13 -17.74
N ALA A 73 4.32 -15.55 -17.41
CA ALA A 73 4.70 -15.88 -16.05
C ALA A 73 4.66 -14.64 -15.13
N PHE A 74 4.15 -14.81 -13.92
CA PHE A 74 4.23 -13.80 -12.86
C PHE A 74 5.51 -13.95 -12.06
N LYS A 75 6.05 -12.83 -11.58
CA LYS A 75 7.14 -12.77 -10.60
C LYS A 75 6.59 -12.19 -9.31
N LEU A 76 6.75 -12.89 -8.20
CA LEU A 76 6.33 -12.41 -6.89
C LEU A 76 7.58 -12.04 -6.09
N TYR A 77 7.66 -10.78 -5.69
CA TYR A 77 8.63 -10.30 -4.70
C TYR A 77 7.92 -10.23 -3.36
N ILE A 78 8.55 -10.71 -2.29
CA ILE A 78 8.01 -10.66 -0.94
C ILE A 78 9.07 -10.00 -0.06
N ASP A 79 8.65 -9.11 0.81
CA ASP A 79 9.48 -8.49 1.84
C ASP A 79 8.72 -8.51 3.16
N ALA A 80 9.31 -9.14 4.18
CA ALA A 80 8.70 -9.30 5.49
C ALA A 80 9.59 -8.65 6.54
N SER A 81 8.99 -7.81 7.38
CA SER A 81 9.62 -7.20 8.55
C SER A 81 8.86 -7.60 9.81
N GLY A 82 9.41 -7.35 11.00
CA GLY A 82 8.73 -7.64 12.27
C GLY A 82 7.35 -6.96 12.42
N ASP A 83 7.13 -5.85 11.70
CA ASP A 83 5.91 -5.04 11.82
C ASP A 83 4.90 -5.25 10.67
N GLY A 84 5.33 -5.82 9.54
CA GLY A 84 4.46 -5.99 8.37
C GLY A 84 5.04 -6.84 7.25
N LEU A 85 4.13 -7.38 6.44
CA LEU A 85 4.40 -8.14 5.20
C LEU A 85 4.06 -7.27 3.99
N GLY A 86 4.99 -7.22 3.04
CA GLY A 86 4.82 -6.63 1.72
C GLY A 86 5.05 -7.68 0.64
N ALA A 87 4.35 -7.57 -0.47
CA ALA A 87 4.66 -8.29 -1.69
C ALA A 87 4.41 -7.41 -2.92
N ALA A 88 5.08 -7.72 -4.02
CA ALA A 88 4.89 -7.08 -5.31
C ALA A 88 4.80 -8.16 -6.39
N LEU A 89 3.66 -8.23 -7.06
CA LEU A 89 3.44 -9.05 -8.23
C LEU A 89 3.87 -8.26 -9.46
N HIS A 90 4.82 -8.80 -10.21
CA HIS A 90 5.40 -8.25 -11.41
C HIS A 90 5.19 -9.20 -12.59
N GLN A 91 5.30 -8.67 -13.79
CA GLN A 91 5.28 -9.45 -15.03
C GLN A 91 6.23 -8.83 -16.05
N VAL A 92 6.88 -9.65 -16.86
CA VAL A 92 7.67 -9.15 -17.99
C VAL A 92 6.73 -9.03 -19.19
N GLN A 93 6.47 -7.79 -19.64
CA GLN A 93 5.63 -7.50 -20.80
C GLN A 93 6.43 -6.77 -21.88
N ILE A 94 6.02 -6.93 -23.15
CA ILE A 94 6.66 -6.20 -24.25
C ILE A 94 6.06 -4.80 -24.34
N LYS A 95 6.88 -3.78 -24.12
CA LYS A 95 6.53 -2.37 -24.31
C LYS A 95 7.53 -1.73 -25.27
N ASN A 96 7.05 -1.09 -26.33
CA ASN A 96 7.90 -0.51 -27.39
C ASN A 96 8.93 -1.51 -27.95
N ASN A 97 8.49 -2.74 -28.27
CA ASN A 97 9.33 -3.84 -28.75
C ASN A 97 10.48 -4.27 -27.82
N LYS A 98 10.43 -3.93 -26.52
CA LYS A 98 11.41 -4.37 -25.54
C LYS A 98 10.71 -5.08 -24.37
N PRO A 99 11.29 -6.17 -23.82
CA PRO A 99 10.81 -6.75 -22.59
C PRO A 99 11.08 -5.78 -21.43
N VAL A 100 10.02 -5.40 -20.73
CA VAL A 100 10.09 -4.54 -19.55
C VAL A 100 9.37 -5.27 -18.42
N GLU A 101 10.03 -5.35 -17.28
CA GLU A 101 9.37 -5.83 -16.07
C GLU A 101 8.50 -4.71 -15.50
N VAL A 102 7.22 -5.01 -15.33
CA VAL A 102 6.20 -4.06 -14.90
C VAL A 102 5.50 -4.59 -13.65
N PRO A 103 5.20 -3.72 -12.68
CA PRO A 103 4.36 -4.11 -11.55
C PRO A 103 2.92 -4.33 -12.03
N ILE A 104 2.30 -5.41 -11.55
CA ILE A 104 0.90 -5.79 -11.75
C ILE A 104 0.09 -5.50 -10.50
N CYS A 105 0.62 -5.78 -9.31
CA CYS A 105 0.02 -5.33 -8.05
C CYS A 105 1.05 -5.35 -6.93
N PHE A 106 0.78 -4.61 -5.88
CA PHE A 106 1.49 -4.58 -4.61
C PHE A 106 0.53 -5.10 -3.55
N ILE A 107 1.00 -5.85 -2.57
CA ILE A 107 0.20 -6.36 -1.47
C ILE A 107 0.91 -5.89 -0.21
N SER A 108 0.17 -5.27 0.70
CA SER A 108 0.73 -4.87 1.99
C SER A 108 -0.28 -5.25 3.08
N ARG A 109 0.23 -5.94 4.10
CA ARG A 109 -0.56 -6.42 5.22
C ARG A 109 0.24 -6.25 6.51
N LYS A 110 -0.41 -5.70 7.53
CA LYS A 110 0.15 -5.66 8.88
C LYS A 110 0.15 -7.07 9.49
N ILE A 111 1.26 -7.46 10.10
CA ILE A 111 1.39 -8.74 10.80
C ILE A 111 0.53 -8.69 12.06
N LYS A 112 -0.31 -9.71 12.28
CA LYS A 112 -1.12 -9.80 13.51
C LYS A 112 -0.20 -10.13 14.69
N LEU A 113 -0.56 -9.70 15.91
CA LEU A 113 0.20 -10.01 17.14
C LEU A 113 0.48 -11.52 17.34
N THR A 114 -0.36 -12.39 16.77
CA THR A 114 -0.18 -13.85 16.77
C THR A 114 0.84 -14.34 15.74
N GLU A 115 1.05 -13.59 14.65
CA GLU A 115 1.97 -13.90 13.56
C GLU A 115 3.38 -13.33 13.82
N ALA A 116 3.52 -12.31 14.67
CA ALA A 116 4.80 -11.70 15.07
C ALA A 116 5.75 -12.64 15.85
N ARG A 117 5.32 -13.87 16.15
CA ARG A 117 6.11 -14.90 16.83
C ARG A 117 6.80 -15.87 15.86
N TYR A 118 6.54 -15.77 14.56
CA TYR A 118 7.14 -16.64 13.55
C TYR A 118 8.53 -16.12 13.13
N GLY A 119 9.44 -17.05 12.79
CA GLY A 119 10.76 -16.69 12.26
C GLY A 119 10.66 -16.07 10.86
N ALA A 120 11.62 -15.22 10.47
CA ALA A 120 11.59 -14.45 9.23
C ALA A 120 11.23 -15.28 7.99
N SER A 121 11.79 -16.49 7.85
CA SER A 121 11.51 -17.41 6.73
C SER A 121 10.07 -17.93 6.69
N GLN A 122 9.41 -18.03 7.84
CA GLN A 122 8.01 -18.45 7.94
C GLN A 122 7.05 -17.29 7.64
N MET A 123 7.48 -16.05 7.89
CA MET A 123 6.69 -14.86 7.57
C MET A 123 6.63 -14.60 6.06
N GLU A 124 7.63 -15.04 5.29
CA GLU A 124 7.61 -14.98 3.82
C GLU A 124 6.56 -15.91 3.16
N CYS A 125 6.08 -16.93 3.89
CA CYS A 125 5.10 -17.91 3.37
C CYS A 125 3.64 -17.65 3.78
N LEU A 126 3.37 -16.56 4.52
CA LEU A 126 2.03 -16.16 4.97
C LEU A 126 1.30 -15.26 3.96
#